data_AF-A0A972TDI5-F1
#
_entry.id   AF-A0A972TDI5-F1
#
_cell.length_a   1.000
_cell.length_b   1.000
_cell.length_c   1.000
_cell.angle_alpha   90.00
_cell.angle_beta   90.00
_cell.angle_gamma   90.00
#
_symmetry.space_group_name_H-M   'P 1'
#
loop_
_entity.id
_entity.type
_entity.pdbx_description
1 polymer ?
#
loop_
_entity_poly.entity_id
_entity_poly.type
_entity_poly.pdbx_seq_one_letter_code
_entity_poly.pdbx_strand_id
1 'polypeptide(L)'
;SSFTPRLFQEELSKSLGWAPPIAAIVPFDPGVPQAQDDGLMPVTRGDEFAKGIRAIINTLFPLVENNLARADGKKGILRLPKIRFT
;
A
#
# COMPACT_ATOMS: atom_id res chain seq x y z
N SER A 1 -21.68 -8.56 20.29
CA SER A 1 -20.36 -9.10 19.86
C SER A 1 -19.79 -8.20 18.78
N SER A 2 -18.61 -7.62 18.99
CA SER A 2 -17.96 -6.80 17.95
C SER A 2 -17.34 -7.71 16.90
N PHE A 3 -17.60 -7.44 15.62
CA PHE A 3 -17.01 -8.18 14.51
C PHE A 3 -15.52 -7.83 14.42
N THR A 4 -14.64 -8.81 14.62
CA THR A 4 -13.19 -8.61 14.51
C THR A 4 -12.64 -9.38 13.30
N PRO A 5 -11.55 -8.90 12.67
CA PRO A 5 -10.92 -9.60 11.55
C PRO A 5 -10.52 -11.03 11.91
N ARG A 6 -10.11 -11.26 13.16
CA ARG A 6 -9.74 -12.59 13.65
C ARG A 6 -10.94 -13.53 13.72
N LEU A 7 -12.06 -13.06 14.27
CA LEU A 7 -13.30 -13.84 14.33
C LEU A 7 -13.75 -14.22 12.91
N PHE A 8 -13.69 -13.28 11.96
CA PHE A 8 -14.03 -13.54 10.56
C PHE A 8 -13.15 -14.64 9.94
N GLN A 9 -11.84 -14.60 10.16
CA GLN A 9 -10.91 -15.62 9.67
C GLN A 9 -11.20 -17.00 10.28
N GLU A 10 -11.50 -17.05 11.58
CA GLU A 10 -11.85 -18.29 12.28
C GLU A 10 -13.15 -18.90 11.73
N GLU A 11 -14.17 -18.08 11.49
CA GLU A 11 -15.43 -18.54 10.90
C GLU A 11 -15.25 -19.04 9.46
N LEU A 12 -14.45 -18.34 8.63
CA LEU A 12 -14.11 -18.81 7.28
C LEU A 12 -13.37 -20.16 7.32
N SER A 13 -12.38 -20.30 8.22
CA SER A 13 -11.61 -21.53 8.35
C SER A 13 -12.47 -22.69 8.83
N LYS A 14 -13.43 -22.45 9.72
CA LYS A 14 -14.40 -23.47 10.16
C LYS A 14 -15.31 -23.90 9.02
N SER A 15 -15.78 -22.96 8.21
CA SER A 15 -16.73 -23.23 7.12
C SER A 15 -16.09 -23.89 5.90
N LEU A 16 -14.87 -23.48 5.53
CA LEU A 16 -14.21 -23.89 4.29
C LEU A 16 -13.01 -24.82 4.51
N GLY A 17 -12.67 -25.14 5.77
CA GLY A 17 -11.48 -25.92 6.12
C GLY A 17 -10.16 -25.16 5.97
N TRP A 18 -10.21 -23.92 5.46
CA TRP A 18 -9.07 -23.03 5.27
C TRP A 18 -9.54 -21.58 5.21
N ALA A 19 -8.69 -20.65 5.63
CA ALA A 19 -8.88 -19.23 5.43
C ALA A 19 -7.58 -18.58 4.97
N PRO A 20 -7.63 -17.65 4.00
CA PRO A 20 -6.44 -16.92 3.59
C PRO A 20 -5.87 -16.06 4.73
N PRO A 21 -4.57 -15.75 4.71
CA PRO A 21 -4.00 -14.69 5.53
C PRO A 21 -4.69 -13.35 5.22
N ILE A 22 -4.89 -12.53 6.25
CA ILE A 22 -5.46 -11.19 6.09
C ILE A 22 -4.36 -10.26 5.59
N ALA A 23 -4.50 -9.74 4.36
CA ALA A 23 -3.52 -8.83 3.76
C ALA A 23 -3.59 -7.40 4.36
N ALA A 24 -4.80 -6.92 4.68
CA ALA A 24 -5.01 -5.62 5.28
C ALA A 24 -6.38 -5.55 5.97
N ILE A 25 -6.51 -4.61 6.90
CA ILE A 25 -7.78 -4.21 7.49
C ILE A 25 -7.97 -2.74 7.11
N VAL A 26 -9.00 -2.45 6.32
CA VAL A 26 -9.32 -1.09 5.88
C VAL A 26 -10.54 -0.62 6.66
N PRO A 27 -10.42 0.39 7.55
CA PRO A 27 -11.57 0.91 8.25
C PRO A 27 -12.53 1.61 7.27
N PHE A 28 -13.80 1.66 7.64
CA PHE A 28 -14.76 2.48 6.90
C PHE A 28 -14.37 3.95 7.02
N ASP A 29 -14.28 4.63 5.89
CA ASP A 29 -13.99 6.06 5.78
C ASP A 29 -15.07 6.72 4.91
N PRO A 30 -15.92 7.61 5.47
CA PRO A 30 -16.99 8.26 4.71
C PRO A 30 -16.47 9.21 3.63
N GLY A 31 -15.20 9.63 3.70
CA GLY A 31 -14.55 10.42 2.66
C GLY A 31 -14.23 9.63 1.39
N VAL A 32 -14.23 8.28 1.45
CA VAL A 32 -13.94 7.43 0.29
C VAL A 32 -15.04 7.52 -0.78
N PRO A 33 -16.34 7.27 -0.46
CA PRO A 33 -17.41 7.46 -1.44
C PRO A 33 -17.44 8.88 -2.02
N GLN A 34 -17.28 9.89 -1.17
CA GLN A 34 -17.29 11.29 -1.62
C GLN A 34 -16.14 11.60 -2.58
N ALA A 35 -14.93 11.11 -2.30
CA ALA A 35 -13.81 11.27 -3.22
C ALA A 35 -14.06 10.55 -4.56
N GLN A 36 -14.71 9.39 -4.54
CA GLN A 36 -15.08 8.67 -5.77
C GLN A 36 -16.11 9.44 -6.60
N ASP A 37 -17.13 10.02 -5.96
CA ASP A 37 -18.14 10.86 -6.63
C ASP A 37 -17.51 12.10 -7.28
N ASP A 38 -16.50 12.69 -6.63
CA ASP A 38 -15.74 13.84 -7.14
C ASP A 38 -14.71 13.47 -8.24
N GLY A 39 -14.55 12.17 -8.57
CA GLY A 39 -13.55 11.70 -9.52
C GLY A 39 -12.11 11.78 -8.99
N LEU A 40 -11.92 11.80 -7.67
CA LEU A 40 -10.63 11.90 -7.00
C LEU A 40 -10.19 10.56 -6.40
N MET A 41 -8.88 10.31 -6.39
CA MET A 41 -8.34 9.09 -5.79
C MET A 41 -8.47 9.14 -4.25
N PRO A 42 -9.20 8.24 -3.59
CA PRO A 42 -9.44 8.32 -2.15
C PRO A 42 -8.17 8.20 -1.30
N VAL A 43 -7.14 7.51 -1.84
CA VAL A 43 -5.83 7.35 -1.20
C VAL A 43 -5.08 8.67 -0.96
N THR A 44 -5.53 9.79 -1.55
CA THR A 44 -4.94 11.12 -1.33
C THR A 44 -5.57 11.89 -0.18
N ARG A 45 -6.74 11.44 0.35
CA ARG A 45 -7.50 12.18 1.37
C ARG A 45 -7.42 11.59 2.77
N GLY A 46 -7.31 10.26 2.93
CA GLY A 46 -7.35 9.59 4.24
C GLY A 46 -6.09 8.77 4.54
N ASP A 47 -5.43 9.04 5.68
CA ASP A 47 -4.19 8.36 6.08
C ASP A 47 -4.43 6.88 6.45
N GLU A 48 -5.51 6.56 7.17
CA GLU A 48 -5.84 5.17 7.55
C GLU A 48 -6.27 4.33 6.35
N PHE A 49 -7.08 4.89 5.43
CA PHE A 49 -7.42 4.23 4.18
C PHE A 49 -6.16 3.97 3.34
N ALA A 50 -5.29 4.98 3.19
CA ALA A 50 -4.04 4.85 2.45
C ALA A 50 -3.10 3.80 3.08
N LYS A 51 -3.00 3.72 4.41
CA LYS A 51 -2.25 2.66 5.10
C LYS A 51 -2.79 1.27 4.77
N GLY A 52 -4.11 1.11 4.78
CA GLY A 52 -4.77 -0.14 4.37
C GLY A 52 -4.40 -0.54 2.95
N ILE A 53 -4.45 0.40 1.99
CA ILE A 53 -4.05 0.16 0.61
C ILE A 53 -2.56 -0.19 0.48
N ARG A 54 -1.67 0.50 1.21
CA ARG A 54 -0.23 0.17 1.24
C ARG A 54 0.03 -1.24 1.78
N ALA A 55 -0.71 -1.67 2.81
CA ALA A 55 -0.61 -3.03 3.34
C ALA A 55 -1.02 -4.09 2.30
N ILE A 56 -2.05 -3.81 1.48
CA ILE A 56 -2.42 -4.67 0.34
C ILE A 56 -1.27 -4.73 -0.67
N ILE A 57 -0.73 -3.58 -1.07
CA ILE A 57 0.38 -3.50 -2.04
C ILE A 57 1.59 -4.28 -1.53
N ASN A 58 1.98 -4.10 -0.26
CA ASN A 58 3.14 -4.78 0.32
C ASN A 58 2.95 -6.29 0.41
N THR A 59 1.73 -6.75 0.68
CA THR A 59 1.40 -8.18 0.71
C THR A 59 1.49 -8.82 -0.68
N LEU A 60 0.98 -8.14 -1.71
CA LEU A 60 0.92 -8.67 -3.09
C LEU A 60 2.23 -8.44 -3.87
N PHE A 61 2.95 -7.37 -3.56
CA PHE A 61 4.14 -6.91 -4.29
C PHE A 61 5.30 -6.55 -3.34
N PRO A 62 5.80 -7.51 -2.55
CA PRO A 62 6.83 -7.25 -1.53
C PRO A 62 8.15 -6.68 -2.09
N LEU A 63 8.39 -6.84 -3.40
CA LEU A 63 9.58 -6.31 -4.07
C LEU A 63 9.46 -4.82 -4.48
N VAL A 64 8.27 -4.24 -4.46
CA VAL A 64 8.05 -2.83 -4.85
C VAL A 64 8.65 -1.88 -3.81
N GLU A 65 8.51 -2.19 -2.53
CA GLU A 65 9.08 -1.39 -1.42
C GLU A 65 10.62 -1.39 -1.46
N ASN A 66 11.24 -2.54 -1.78
CA ASN A 66 12.69 -2.67 -1.97
C ASN A 66 13.24 -1.80 -3.11
N ASN A 67 12.43 -1.54 -4.14
CA ASN A 67 12.84 -0.72 -5.27
C ASN A 67 12.66 0.79 -4.99
N LEU A 68 11.63 1.19 -4.24
CA LEU A 68 11.46 2.59 -3.80
C LEU A 68 12.57 3.01 -2.82
N ALA A 69 12.93 2.18 -1.84
CA ALA A 69 14.01 2.49 -0.90
C ALA A 69 15.38 2.62 -1.59
N ARG A 70 15.59 1.96 -2.74
CA ARG A 70 16.82 2.07 -3.54
C ARG A 70 16.94 3.38 -4.33
N ALA A 71 15.81 4.01 -4.69
CA ALA A 71 15.82 5.23 -5.49
C ALA A 71 16.35 6.45 -4.72
N ASP A 72 16.21 6.47 -3.39
CA ASP A 72 16.64 7.61 -2.55
C ASP A 72 18.16 7.64 -2.25
N GLY A 73 18.87 6.54 -2.52
CA GLY A 73 20.26 6.35 -2.08
C GLY A 73 21.36 6.71 -3.09
N LYS A 74 21.05 6.98 -4.36
CA LYS A 74 22.10 7.20 -5.38
C LYS A 74 21.72 8.29 -6.39
N LYS A 75 21.92 9.56 -6.00
CA LYS A 75 22.11 10.64 -6.96
C LYS A 75 23.38 10.34 -7.76
N GLY A 76 23.23 9.79 -8.97
CA GLY A 76 24.34 9.56 -9.88
C GLY A 76 24.97 10.88 -10.28
N ILE A 77 26.09 11.24 -9.66
CA ILE A 77 26.89 12.40 -10.07
C ILE A 77 27.63 12.01 -11.35
N LEU A 78 27.08 12.40 -12.50
CA LEU A 78 27.77 12.35 -13.79
C LEU A 78 28.89 13.40 -13.78
N ARG A 79 30.11 12.98 -13.43
CA ARG A 79 31.31 13.83 -13.59
C ARG A 79 31.74 13.81 -15.05
N LEU A 80 31.29 14.80 -15.82
CA LEU A 80 31.80 15.03 -17.16
C LEU A 80 33.25 15.57 -17.09
N PRO A 81 34.21 14.96 -17.81
CA PRO A 81 35.57 15.48 -17.86
C PRO A 81 35.60 16.84 -18.57
N LYS A 82 36.33 17.80 -17.99
CA LYS A 82 36.48 19.16 -18.51
C LYS A 82 37.44 19.15 -19.71
N ILE A 83 36.89 19.06 -20.92
CA ILE A 83 37.66 19.20 -22.15
C ILE A 83 37.98 20.70 -22.36
N ARG A 84 39.27 21.04 -22.43
CA ARG A 84 39.72 22.36 -22.92
C ARG A 84 40.12 22.21 -24.38
N PHE A 85 39.56 23.05 -25.23
CA PHE A 85 40.07 23.26 -26.57
C PHE A 85 41.22 24.28 -26.48
N THR A 86 42.38 23.91 -27.03
CA THR A 86 43.51 24.80 -27.33
C THR A 86 43.37 25.35 -28.74
#